data_AF-A0A5D2R1T7-F1
#
_entry.id   AF-A0A5D2R1T7-F1
#
_cell.length_a   1.000
_cell.length_b   1.000
_cell.length_c   1.000
_cell.angle_alpha   90.00
_cell.angle_beta   90.00
_cell.angle_gamma   90.00
#
_symmetry.space_group_name_H-M   'P 1'
#
loop_
_entity.id
_entity.type
_entity.pdbx_description
1 polymer ?
#
loop_
_entity_poly.entity_id
_entity_poly.type
_entity_poly.pdbx_seq_one_letter_code
_entity_poly.pdbx_strand_id
1 'polypeptide(L)'
;MIIRSPEPEVKILVDRDPGPDTTTWIWNLHVDAHDFDSHTNDLEKISRKIFSAYFSQLSIIFLWLSGMYFHGARFSNYEAWLSNPTHIGPSAQVVWPIVGQEILNGDMGGGFQGIQITFGFFQIWRAFGITSELQLYCTTIGALVFAALMLFAGWFHDHKAAPKLAWFQDVESMLNHHLAGLLGLGSLSWAGHQVHVPLPIKLP
;
A
#
# COMPACT_ATOMS: atom_id res chain seq x y z
N MET A 1 10.57 -38.05 -36.47
CA MET A 1 9.51 -37.08 -36.80
C MET A 1 9.52 -36.03 -35.71
N ILE A 2 10.22 -34.92 -35.95
CA ILE A 2 10.37 -33.82 -34.97
C ILE A 2 9.14 -32.93 -35.12
N ILE A 3 8.27 -32.93 -34.11
CA ILE A 3 7.13 -32.02 -34.04
C ILE A 3 7.69 -30.66 -33.64
N ARG A 4 7.80 -29.74 -34.61
CA ARG A 4 8.08 -28.33 -34.31
C ARG A 4 6.86 -27.75 -33.59
N SER A 5 7.09 -27.13 -32.44
CA SER A 5 6.12 -26.21 -31.82
C SER A 5 5.70 -25.18 -32.87
N PRO A 6 4.40 -24.85 -32.99
CA PRO A 6 4.00 -23.72 -33.81
C PRO A 6 4.61 -22.44 -33.23
N GLU A 7 5.06 -21.56 -34.11
CA GLU A 7 5.54 -20.22 -33.80
C GLU A 7 4.41 -19.39 -33.13
N PRO A 8 4.73 -18.40 -32.28
CA PRO A 8 3.70 -17.56 -31.68
C PRO A 8 3.02 -16.75 -32.78
N GLU A 9 1.72 -16.98 -32.97
CA GLU A 9 0.89 -16.13 -33.82
C GLU A 9 1.01 -14.68 -33.34
N VAL A 10 1.48 -13.83 -34.25
CA VAL A 10 1.37 -12.39 -34.12
C VAL A 10 -0.12 -12.08 -33.98
N LYS A 11 -0.58 -11.69 -32.78
CA LYS A 11 -1.94 -11.18 -32.57
C LYS A 11 -2.07 -9.87 -33.36
N ILE A 12 -2.57 -9.98 -34.59
CA ILE A 12 -2.93 -8.85 -35.44
C ILE A 12 -4.13 -8.17 -34.79
N LEU A 13 -3.96 -6.90 -34.45
CA LEU A 13 -4.98 -5.98 -33.96
C LEU A 13 -6.20 -5.99 -34.90
N VAL A 14 -7.33 -6.52 -34.43
CA VAL A 14 -8.65 -6.26 -35.03
C VAL A 14 -9.65 -5.97 -33.91
N ASP A 15 -10.11 -4.73 -33.97
CA ASP A 15 -11.24 -4.07 -33.34
C ASP A 15 -12.26 -4.91 -32.54
N ARG A 16 -12.54 -4.40 -31.33
CA ARG A 16 -13.77 -4.58 -30.54
C ARG A 16 -14.00 -6.01 -30.04
N ASP A 17 -13.71 -6.25 -28.76
CA ASP A 17 -14.07 -7.50 -28.07
C ASP A 17 -15.53 -7.86 -28.44
N PRO A 18 -15.78 -8.94 -29.19
CA PRO A 18 -17.09 -9.26 -29.76
C PRO A 18 -18.16 -9.62 -28.71
N GLY A 19 -17.86 -9.42 -27.42
CA GLY A 19 -18.67 -9.86 -26.29
C GLY A 19 -18.39 -11.32 -25.91
N PRO A 20 -19.04 -11.81 -24.85
CA PRO A 20 -18.78 -13.14 -24.31
C PRO A 20 -19.50 -14.25 -25.09
N ASP A 21 -18.81 -14.85 -26.07
CA ASP A 21 -19.29 -16.06 -26.77
C ASP A 21 -19.05 -17.35 -25.97
N THR A 22 -18.06 -17.36 -25.07
CA THR A 22 -17.74 -18.49 -24.17
C THR A 22 -17.32 -17.98 -22.79
N THR A 23 -17.36 -18.86 -21.77
CA THR A 23 -16.88 -18.51 -20.42
C THR A 23 -15.38 -18.21 -20.37
N THR A 24 -14.59 -18.68 -21.35
CA THR A 24 -13.18 -18.31 -21.52
C THR A 24 -13.00 -16.81 -21.66
N TRP A 25 -13.95 -16.12 -22.29
CA TRP A 25 -13.92 -14.65 -22.43
C TRP A 25 -13.78 -13.94 -21.07
N ILE A 26 -14.47 -14.45 -20.03
CA ILE A 26 -14.41 -13.87 -18.68
C ILE A 26 -12.98 -13.98 -18.12
N TRP A 27 -12.31 -15.10 -18.33
CA TRP A 27 -10.94 -15.29 -17.86
C TRP A 27 -9.95 -14.40 -18.60
N ASN A 28 -10.07 -14.34 -19.94
CA ASN A 28 -9.22 -13.48 -20.77
C ASN A 28 -9.38 -12.01 -20.37
N LEU A 29 -10.61 -11.54 -20.08
CA LEU A 29 -10.85 -10.18 -19.59
C LEU A 29 -10.02 -9.84 -18.35
N HIS A 30 -9.86 -10.76 -17.41
CA HIS A 30 -9.08 -10.51 -16.18
C HIS A 30 -7.57 -10.65 -16.40
N VAL A 31 -7.15 -11.62 -17.22
CA VAL A 31 -5.73 -11.87 -17.51
C VAL A 31 -5.13 -10.72 -18.31
N ASP A 32 -5.86 -10.23 -19.30
CA ASP A 32 -5.34 -9.21 -20.22
C ASP A 32 -5.50 -7.78 -19.65
N ALA A 33 -6.26 -7.58 -18.57
CA ALA A 33 -6.59 -6.26 -18.01
C ALA A 33 -5.38 -5.34 -17.77
N HIS A 34 -4.26 -5.89 -17.30
CA HIS A 34 -3.03 -5.14 -17.06
C HIS A 34 -1.90 -5.47 -18.06
N ASP A 35 -2.17 -6.26 -19.10
CA ASP A 35 -1.25 -6.48 -20.22
C ASP A 35 -1.34 -5.29 -21.19
N PHE A 36 -0.73 -4.16 -20.81
CA PHE A 36 -0.84 -2.91 -21.56
C PHE A 36 -0.23 -2.97 -22.96
N ASP A 37 0.77 -3.83 -23.18
CA ASP A 37 1.42 -4.00 -24.48
C ASP A 37 0.49 -4.72 -25.46
N SER A 38 -0.35 -5.65 -24.97
CA SER A 38 -1.39 -6.30 -25.80
C SER A 38 -2.48 -5.33 -26.27
N HIS A 39 -2.70 -4.23 -25.53
CA HIS A 39 -3.75 -3.25 -25.83
C HIS A 39 -3.33 -2.20 -26.85
N THR A 40 -2.03 -1.92 -27.01
CA THR A 40 -1.53 -0.88 -27.92
C THR A 40 -0.03 -1.03 -28.13
N ASN A 41 0.45 -0.71 -29.34
CA ASN A 41 1.89 -0.67 -29.65
C ASN A 41 2.55 0.70 -29.38
N ASP A 42 1.80 1.67 -28.81
CA ASP A 42 2.31 3.02 -28.51
C ASP A 42 2.98 3.05 -27.12
N LEU A 43 4.32 3.08 -27.13
CA LEU A 43 5.13 3.09 -25.91
C LEU A 43 4.88 4.33 -25.03
N GLU A 44 4.53 5.48 -25.60
CA GLU A 44 4.18 6.68 -24.82
C GLU A 44 2.89 6.44 -24.03
N LYS A 45 1.88 5.82 -24.67
CA LYS A 45 0.61 5.47 -24.04
C LYS A 45 0.76 4.37 -22.98
N ILE A 46 1.56 3.35 -23.26
CA ILE A 46 1.90 2.30 -22.28
C ILE A 46 2.57 2.93 -21.04
N SER A 47 3.60 3.76 -21.26
CA SER A 47 4.35 4.40 -20.16
C SER A 47 3.45 5.26 -19.25
N ARG A 48 2.48 5.98 -19.83
CA ARG A 48 1.48 6.76 -19.08
C ARG A 48 0.57 5.88 -18.22
N LYS A 49 0.04 4.80 -18.80
CA LYS A 49 -0.80 3.83 -18.07
C LYS A 49 -0.05 3.23 -16.89
N ILE A 50 1.20 2.81 -17.10
CA ILE A 50 2.07 2.27 -16.04
C ILE A 50 2.27 3.32 -14.94
N PHE A 51 2.59 4.57 -15.31
CA PHE A 51 2.84 5.64 -14.35
C PHE A 51 1.61 5.96 -13.47
N SER A 52 0.43 6.04 -14.07
CA SER A 52 -0.84 6.20 -13.35
C SER A 52 -1.18 5.00 -12.46
N ALA A 53 -0.92 3.79 -12.94
CA ALA A 53 -1.12 2.56 -12.17
C ALA A 53 -0.22 2.53 -10.92
N TYR A 54 1.01 3.03 -10.99
CA TYR A 54 1.88 3.15 -9.81
C TYR A 54 1.30 4.09 -8.74
N PHE A 55 0.74 5.23 -9.13
CA PHE A 55 0.06 6.11 -8.17
C PHE A 55 -1.18 5.44 -7.55
N SER A 56 -1.93 4.68 -8.33
CA SER A 56 -3.08 3.93 -7.84
C SER A 56 -2.67 2.84 -6.84
N GLN A 57 -1.55 2.15 -7.11
CA GLN A 57 -0.97 1.18 -6.18
C GLN A 57 -0.51 1.87 -4.88
N LEU A 58 0.16 3.02 -4.96
CA LEU A 58 0.54 3.80 -3.79
C LEU A 58 -0.67 4.25 -2.97
N SER A 59 -1.77 4.65 -3.62
CA SER A 59 -3.03 4.98 -2.95
C SER A 59 -3.57 3.80 -2.13
N ILE A 60 -3.57 2.58 -2.69
CA ILE A 60 -4.01 1.38 -1.98
C ILE A 60 -3.10 1.07 -0.79
N ILE A 61 -1.78 1.24 -0.95
CA ILE A 61 -0.80 1.07 0.15
C ILE A 61 -1.09 2.07 1.28
N PHE A 62 -1.31 3.36 0.97
CA PHE A 62 -1.64 4.36 1.98
C PHE A 62 -3.00 4.11 2.64
N LEU A 63 -3.99 3.62 1.90
CA LEU A 63 -5.29 3.24 2.45
C LEU A 63 -5.15 2.05 3.42
N TRP A 64 -4.37 1.04 3.04
CA TRP A 64 -4.06 -0.09 3.90
C TRP A 64 -3.31 0.36 5.17
N LEU A 65 -2.28 1.21 5.03
CA LEU A 65 -1.57 1.80 6.16
C LEU A 65 -2.51 2.60 7.07
N SER A 66 -3.38 3.43 6.49
CA SER A 66 -4.41 4.17 7.23
C SER A 66 -5.29 3.21 8.05
N GLY A 67 -5.72 2.10 7.45
CA GLY A 67 -6.47 1.05 8.15
C GLY A 67 -5.70 0.48 9.35
N MET A 68 -4.40 0.18 9.18
CA MET A 68 -3.57 -0.34 10.27
C MET A 68 -3.47 0.64 11.44
N TYR A 69 -3.25 1.93 11.17
CA TYR A 69 -3.22 2.96 12.21
C TYR A 69 -4.59 3.18 12.86
N PHE A 70 -5.68 3.11 12.09
CA PHE A 70 -7.04 3.27 12.59
C PHE A 70 -7.43 2.14 13.55
N HIS A 71 -7.12 0.91 13.17
CA HIS A 71 -7.32 -0.26 14.02
C HIS A 71 -6.53 -0.15 15.32
N GLY A 72 -5.27 0.32 15.25
CA GLY A 72 -4.48 0.67 16.42
C GLY A 72 -5.12 1.73 17.30
N ALA A 73 -5.73 2.76 16.71
CA ALA A 73 -6.30 3.88 17.45
C ALA A 73 -7.66 3.60 18.10
N ARG A 74 -8.45 2.63 17.58
CA ARG A 74 -9.86 2.45 17.96
C ARG A 74 -10.22 1.07 18.49
N PHE A 75 -9.49 0.03 18.09
CA PHE A 75 -9.85 -1.36 18.37
C PHE A 75 -8.65 -2.15 18.92
N SER A 76 -7.78 -1.48 19.67
CA SER A 76 -6.54 -2.07 20.15
C SER A 76 -6.33 -1.86 21.64
N ASN A 77 -5.38 -2.59 22.20
CA ASN A 77 -4.88 -2.40 23.56
C ASN A 77 -3.51 -1.71 23.60
N TYR A 78 -3.23 -0.81 22.65
CA TYR A 78 -1.88 -0.25 22.45
C TYR A 78 -1.33 0.49 23.68
N GLU A 79 -2.12 1.36 24.32
CA GLU A 79 -1.68 2.08 25.52
C GLU A 79 -1.47 1.14 26.73
N ALA A 80 -2.35 0.15 26.89
CA ALA A 80 -2.18 -0.89 27.90
C ALA A 80 -0.89 -1.70 27.64
N TRP A 81 -0.67 -2.12 26.39
CA TRP A 81 0.56 -2.81 25.99
C TRP A 81 1.81 -1.96 26.21
N LEU A 82 1.78 -0.67 25.94
CA LEU A 82 2.88 0.26 26.20
C LEU A 82 3.30 0.26 27.68
N SER A 83 2.33 0.14 28.59
CA SER A 83 2.58 0.09 30.04
C SER A 83 3.22 -1.22 30.51
N ASN A 84 2.93 -2.35 29.86
CA ASN A 84 3.48 -3.66 30.22
C ASN A 84 3.68 -4.58 29.00
N PRO A 85 4.68 -4.28 28.14
CA PRO A 85 4.84 -4.93 26.84
C PRO A 85 5.37 -6.37 26.91
N THR A 86 5.82 -6.83 28.08
CA THR A 86 6.31 -8.20 28.30
C THR A 86 5.20 -9.17 28.71
N HIS A 87 4.10 -8.68 29.26
CA HIS A 87 3.01 -9.52 29.76
C HIS A 87 1.68 -9.32 29.03
N ILE A 88 1.47 -8.15 28.40
CA ILE A 88 0.28 -7.89 27.60
C ILE A 88 0.55 -8.30 26.15
N GLY A 89 -0.35 -9.08 25.56
CA GLY A 89 -0.30 -9.47 24.15
C GLY A 89 -0.78 -8.32 23.27
N PRO A 90 -0.11 -8.01 22.14
CA PRO A 90 -0.58 -6.98 21.22
C PRO A 90 -1.84 -7.44 20.49
N SER A 91 -2.89 -6.62 20.50
CA SER A 91 -4.16 -6.90 19.79
C SER A 91 -4.74 -5.62 19.20
N ALA A 92 -5.24 -5.71 17.96
CA ALA A 92 -5.82 -4.57 17.22
C ALA A 92 -7.04 -4.97 16.35
N GLN A 93 -7.63 -6.14 16.63
CA GLN A 93 -8.80 -6.65 15.91
C GLN A 93 -9.75 -7.31 16.90
N VAL A 94 -11.00 -6.85 16.87
CA VAL A 94 -12.09 -7.35 17.73
C VAL A 94 -13.19 -7.90 16.84
N VAL A 95 -13.65 -9.10 17.16
CA VAL A 95 -14.68 -9.82 16.41
C VAL A 95 -16.06 -9.50 16.99
N TRP A 96 -17.04 -9.27 16.12
CA TRP A 96 -18.43 -9.06 16.54
C TRP A 96 -19.12 -10.34 17.01
N PRO A 97 -19.96 -10.30 18.06
CA PRO A 97 -20.65 -11.46 18.62
C PRO A 97 -21.95 -11.76 17.88
N ILE A 98 -21.86 -12.45 16.74
CA ILE A 98 -23.03 -12.77 15.89
C ILE A 98 -23.43 -14.24 16.01
N VAL A 99 -22.47 -15.15 15.83
CA VAL A 99 -22.72 -16.60 15.70
C VAL A 99 -21.87 -17.45 16.65
N GLY A 100 -21.34 -16.87 17.74
CA GLY A 100 -20.38 -17.53 18.62
C GLY A 100 -18.91 -17.30 18.24
N GLN A 101 -18.65 -16.55 17.16
CA GLN A 101 -17.30 -16.23 16.69
C GLN A 101 -16.52 -15.29 17.65
N GLU A 102 -17.19 -14.68 18.63
CA GLU A 102 -16.55 -13.92 19.70
C GLU A 102 -15.63 -14.77 20.58
N ILE A 103 -15.69 -16.11 20.49
CA ILE A 103 -14.68 -17.02 21.07
C ILE A 103 -13.26 -16.71 20.56
N LEU A 104 -13.13 -16.07 19.39
CA LEU A 104 -11.86 -15.60 18.84
C LEU A 104 -11.29 -14.39 19.59
N ASN A 105 -12.09 -13.67 20.37
CA ASN A 105 -11.63 -12.57 21.22
C ASN A 105 -11.01 -13.13 22.52
N GLY A 106 -9.78 -13.63 22.42
CA GLY A 106 -9.03 -14.13 23.57
C GLY A 106 -8.65 -13.00 24.54
N ASP A 107 -8.42 -13.35 25.81
CA ASP A 107 -7.88 -12.41 26.79
C ASP A 107 -6.40 -12.11 26.50
N MET A 108 -6.12 -10.85 26.17
CA MET A 108 -4.79 -10.37 25.81
C MET A 108 -4.06 -9.70 26.99
N GLY A 109 -4.70 -9.62 28.16
CA GLY A 109 -4.24 -8.82 29.28
C GLY A 109 -4.63 -7.34 29.16
N GLY A 110 -4.47 -6.59 30.26
CA GLY A 110 -4.86 -5.18 30.31
C GLY A 110 -6.38 -4.93 30.24
N GLY A 111 -7.20 -5.96 30.53
CA GLY A 111 -8.66 -5.87 30.46
C GLY A 111 -9.21 -5.88 29.03
N PHE A 112 -8.40 -6.23 28.04
CA PHE A 112 -8.78 -6.23 26.62
C PHE A 112 -8.91 -7.65 26.06
N GLN A 113 -9.96 -7.86 25.28
CA GLN A 113 -10.21 -9.11 24.56
C GLN A 113 -10.24 -8.87 23.06
N GLY A 114 -9.51 -9.68 22.32
CA GLY A 114 -9.38 -9.54 20.87
C GLY A 114 -8.48 -10.59 20.25
N ILE A 115 -8.20 -10.44 18.96
CA ILE A 115 -7.28 -11.31 18.24
C ILE A 115 -5.85 -10.82 18.46
N GLN A 116 -4.95 -11.71 18.87
CA GLN A 116 -3.53 -11.41 18.96
C GLN A 116 -2.94 -11.15 17.57
N ILE A 117 -2.28 -10.01 17.40
CA ILE A 117 -1.63 -9.63 16.15
C ILE A 117 -0.14 -10.02 16.16
N THR A 118 0.39 -10.42 15.00
CA THR A 118 1.78 -10.92 14.87
C THR A 118 2.65 -10.10 13.92
N PHE A 119 2.10 -9.04 13.32
CA PHE A 119 2.79 -8.20 12.32
C PHE A 119 3.67 -7.08 12.93
N GLY A 120 3.83 -7.02 14.26
CA GLY A 120 4.85 -6.19 14.91
C GLY A 120 4.60 -4.67 14.95
N PHE A 121 3.40 -4.20 14.58
CA PHE A 121 3.11 -2.76 14.49
C PHE A 121 3.21 -2.03 15.84
N PHE A 122 2.90 -2.68 16.96
CA PHE A 122 3.02 -2.08 18.28
C PHE A 122 4.47 -1.69 18.61
N GLN A 123 5.42 -2.57 18.27
CA GLN A 123 6.85 -2.32 18.43
C GLN A 123 7.32 -1.20 17.50
N ILE A 124 6.81 -1.16 16.26
CA ILE A 124 7.10 -0.09 15.30
C ILE A 124 6.59 1.26 15.82
N TRP A 125 5.33 1.35 16.25
CA TRP A 125 4.75 2.57 16.79
C TRP A 125 5.50 3.07 18.03
N ARG A 126 5.86 2.14 18.93
CA ARG A 126 6.71 2.46 20.09
C ARG A 126 8.08 2.97 19.66
N ALA A 127 8.67 2.37 18.62
CA ALA A 127 9.96 2.82 18.09
C ALA A 127 9.88 4.21 17.44
N PHE A 128 8.70 4.58 16.92
CA PHE A 128 8.43 5.90 16.35
C PHE A 128 8.17 6.98 17.40
N GLY A 129 8.00 6.58 18.67
CA GLY A 129 7.72 7.50 19.78
C GLY A 129 6.22 7.79 19.96
N ILE A 130 5.36 6.95 19.41
CA ILE A 130 3.92 7.07 19.60
C ILE A 130 3.57 6.56 21.01
N THR A 131 2.81 7.36 21.77
CA THR A 131 2.48 7.07 23.17
C THR A 131 0.98 7.12 23.46
N SER A 132 0.16 7.56 22.51
CA SER A 132 -1.29 7.66 22.69
C SER A 132 -2.07 7.30 21.43
N GLU A 133 -3.31 6.85 21.62
CA GLU A 133 -4.26 6.54 20.55
C GLU A 133 -4.58 7.77 19.69
N LEU A 134 -4.54 8.98 20.27
CA LEU A 134 -4.76 10.23 19.53
C LEU A 134 -3.73 10.42 18.42
N GLN A 135 -2.46 10.10 18.67
CA GLN A 135 -1.40 10.20 17.65
C GLN A 135 -1.59 9.18 16.52
N LEU A 136 -2.03 7.95 16.83
CA LEU A 136 -2.40 6.94 15.84
C LEU A 136 -3.59 7.42 14.99
N TYR A 137 -4.58 8.06 15.62
CA TYR A 137 -5.73 8.62 14.93
C TYR A 137 -5.34 9.77 13.99
N CYS A 138 -4.47 10.69 14.43
CA CYS A 138 -3.95 11.75 13.56
C CYS A 138 -3.18 11.17 12.36
N THR A 139 -2.35 10.15 12.59
CA THR A 139 -1.59 9.46 11.53
C THR A 139 -2.52 8.77 10.53
N THR A 140 -3.65 8.21 11.01
CA THR A 140 -4.71 7.65 10.15
C THR A 140 -5.23 8.70 9.17
N ILE A 141 -5.64 9.87 9.67
CA ILE A 141 -6.19 10.92 8.82
C ILE A 141 -5.13 11.42 7.83
N GLY A 142 -3.88 11.58 8.26
CA GLY A 142 -2.77 11.91 7.37
C GLY A 142 -2.60 10.89 6.24
N ALA A 143 -2.52 9.60 6.57
CA ALA A 143 -2.39 8.53 5.58
C ALA A 143 -3.58 8.47 4.61
N LEU A 144 -4.81 8.72 5.09
CA LEU A 144 -6.01 8.78 4.25
C LEU A 144 -5.97 9.96 3.26
N VAL A 145 -5.52 11.13 3.71
CA VAL A 145 -5.32 12.28 2.82
C VAL A 145 -4.26 11.97 1.76
N PHE A 146 -3.15 11.33 2.13
CA PHE A 146 -2.14 10.89 1.16
C PHE A 146 -2.68 9.86 0.18
N ALA A 147 -3.52 8.92 0.60
CA ALA A 147 -4.19 7.99 -0.32
C ALA A 147 -5.02 8.75 -1.37
N ALA A 148 -5.84 9.72 -0.93
CA ALA A 148 -6.63 10.55 -1.85
C ALA A 148 -5.74 11.38 -2.80
N LEU A 149 -4.63 11.94 -2.31
CA LEU A 149 -3.67 12.68 -3.14
C LEU A 149 -2.98 11.79 -4.18
N MET A 150 -2.59 10.56 -3.81
CA MET A 150 -1.98 9.61 -4.75
C MET A 150 -2.98 9.19 -5.82
N LEU A 151 -4.24 8.91 -5.46
CA LEU A 151 -5.29 8.60 -6.42
C LEU A 151 -5.53 9.75 -7.40
N PHE A 152 -5.57 10.99 -6.88
CA PHE A 152 -5.70 12.18 -7.70
C PHE A 152 -4.50 12.38 -8.63
N ALA A 153 -3.28 12.18 -8.14
CA ALA A 153 -2.06 12.28 -8.94
C ALA A 153 -2.06 11.28 -10.12
N GLY A 154 -2.50 10.03 -9.89
CA GLY A 154 -2.65 9.02 -10.94
C GLY A 154 -3.62 9.47 -12.03
N TRP A 155 -4.83 9.90 -11.64
CA TRP A 155 -5.81 10.45 -12.58
C TRP A 155 -5.26 11.67 -13.34
N PHE A 156 -4.63 12.60 -12.63
CA PHE A 156 -4.11 13.85 -13.19
C PHE A 156 -3.03 13.59 -14.24
N HIS A 157 -2.07 12.70 -13.94
CA HIS A 157 -0.98 12.34 -14.84
C HIS A 157 -1.36 11.40 -15.98
N ASP A 158 -2.58 10.87 -16.00
CA ASP A 158 -3.11 10.12 -17.14
C ASP A 158 -4.02 10.98 -18.03
N HIS A 159 -4.92 11.76 -17.43
CA HIS A 159 -6.01 12.43 -18.15
C HIS A 159 -5.81 13.94 -18.37
N LYS A 160 -4.96 14.60 -17.58
CA LYS A 160 -4.81 16.08 -17.61
C LYS A 160 -3.42 16.51 -18.04
N ALA A 161 -2.39 15.96 -17.42
CA ALA A 161 -0.99 16.32 -17.64
C ALA A 161 -0.15 15.07 -17.90
N ALA A 162 -0.44 14.41 -19.01
CA ALA A 162 0.21 13.17 -19.38
C ALA A 162 1.64 13.40 -19.89
N PRO A 163 2.69 12.87 -19.22
CA PRO A 163 4.07 13.10 -19.63
C PRO A 163 4.38 12.54 -21.01
N LYS A 164 5.45 13.03 -21.64
CA LYS A 164 5.95 12.54 -22.94
C LYS A 164 6.96 11.43 -22.76
N LEU A 165 7.14 10.59 -23.78
CA LEU A 165 8.07 9.46 -23.71
C LEU A 165 9.50 9.88 -23.31
N ALA A 166 9.98 11.01 -23.83
CA ALA A 166 11.30 11.56 -23.50
C ALA A 166 11.48 11.85 -22.00
N TRP A 167 10.41 12.22 -21.28
CA TRP A 167 10.48 12.42 -19.83
C TRP A 167 10.69 11.10 -19.08
N PHE A 168 10.02 10.03 -19.51
CA PHE A 168 10.21 8.69 -18.93
C PHE A 168 11.59 8.11 -19.21
N GLN A 169 12.21 8.49 -20.34
CA GLN A 169 13.52 8.00 -20.76
C GLN A 169 14.70 8.81 -20.21
N ASP A 170 14.45 9.88 -19.45
CA ASP A 170 15.50 10.63 -18.75
C ASP A 170 15.95 9.88 -17.49
N VAL A 171 16.74 8.83 -17.72
CA VAL A 171 17.24 7.94 -16.67
C VAL A 171 18.23 8.62 -15.73
N GLU A 172 18.96 9.63 -16.21
CA GLU A 172 19.93 10.36 -15.38
C GLU A 172 19.18 11.21 -14.35
N SER A 173 18.19 11.98 -14.80
CA SER A 173 17.32 12.73 -13.88
C SER A 173 16.60 11.80 -12.93
N MET A 174 16.00 10.72 -13.44
CA MET A 174 15.31 9.73 -12.61
C MET A 174 16.22 9.17 -11.50
N LEU A 175 17.42 8.71 -11.84
CA LEU A 175 18.34 8.12 -10.87
C LEU A 175 18.81 9.14 -9.84
N ASN A 176 19.16 10.36 -10.26
CA ASN A 176 19.60 11.41 -9.35
C ASN A 176 18.50 11.79 -8.35
N HIS A 177 17.25 11.95 -8.81
CA HIS A 177 16.13 12.28 -7.94
C HIS A 177 15.74 11.12 -7.01
N HIS A 178 15.83 9.86 -7.46
CA HIS A 178 15.56 8.73 -6.57
C HIS A 178 16.68 8.53 -5.53
N LEU A 179 17.94 8.61 -5.93
CA LEU A 179 19.05 8.35 -5.02
C LEU A 179 19.27 9.50 -4.03
N ALA A 180 19.47 10.72 -4.54
CA ALA A 180 19.74 11.88 -3.67
C ALA A 180 18.45 12.41 -3.02
N GLY A 181 17.36 12.48 -3.79
CA GLY A 181 16.07 12.98 -3.30
C GLY A 181 15.36 11.94 -2.44
N LEU A 182 14.78 10.91 -3.04
CA LEU A 182 13.92 9.95 -2.33
C LEU A 182 14.67 9.22 -1.21
N LEU A 183 15.83 8.61 -1.49
CA LEU A 183 16.59 7.84 -0.51
C LEU A 183 17.41 8.75 0.42
N GLY A 184 18.12 9.73 -0.14
CA GLY A 184 18.96 10.66 0.63
C GLY A 184 18.16 11.54 1.58
N LEU A 185 17.23 12.36 1.06
CA LEU A 185 16.42 13.24 1.89
C LEU A 185 15.43 12.44 2.77
N GLY A 186 14.96 11.28 2.29
CA GLY A 186 14.11 10.39 3.09
C GLY A 186 14.83 9.87 4.34
N SER A 187 16.05 9.34 4.18
CA SER A 187 16.85 8.86 5.32
C SER A 187 17.29 9.99 6.25
N LEU A 188 17.65 11.16 5.70
CA LEU A 188 17.99 12.33 6.50
C LEU A 188 16.82 12.82 7.35
N SER A 189 15.62 12.93 6.76
CA SER A 189 14.39 13.32 7.47
C SER A 189 14.04 12.31 8.55
N TRP A 190 14.20 11.02 8.27
CA TRP A 190 13.95 9.95 9.24
C TRP A 190 14.96 9.98 10.40
N ALA A 191 16.24 10.21 10.13
CA ALA A 191 17.25 10.38 11.18
C ALA A 191 16.93 11.60 12.08
N GLY A 192 16.49 12.71 11.49
CA GLY A 192 16.00 13.87 12.23
C GLY A 192 14.83 13.51 13.14
N HIS A 193 13.81 12.81 12.63
CA HIS A 193 12.69 12.31 13.45
C HIS A 193 13.21 11.45 14.60
N GLN A 194 14.09 10.47 14.34
CA GLN A 194 14.63 9.57 15.36
C GLN A 194 15.36 10.31 16.49
N VAL A 195 16.18 11.30 16.15
CA VAL A 195 16.94 12.11 17.13
C VAL A 195 16.04 13.00 17.96
N HIS A 196 15.01 13.59 17.35
CA HIS A 196 14.22 14.63 18.00
C HIS A 196 12.91 14.13 18.65
N VAL A 197 12.44 12.91 18.35
CA VAL A 197 11.16 12.40 18.84
C VAL A 197 11.31 11.14 19.72
N PRO A 198 11.60 9.93 19.18
CA PRO A 198 11.62 8.73 20.02
C PRO A 198 12.84 8.63 20.94
N LEU A 199 13.99 9.24 20.60
CA LEU A 199 15.17 9.19 21.47
C LEU A 199 14.93 9.91 22.82
N PRO A 200 14.43 11.17 22.84
CA PRO A 200 14.06 11.86 24.08
C PRO A 200 13.00 11.12 24.91
N ILE A 201 12.06 10.42 24.25
CA ILE A 201 11.00 9.67 24.94
C ILE A 201 11.56 8.42 25.65
N LYS A 202 12.68 7.86 25.16
CA LYS A 202 13.27 6.61 25.69
C LYS A 202 14.33 6.84 26.76
N LEU A 203 14.93 8.03 26.80
CA LEU A 203 15.97 8.37 27.75
C LEU A 203 15.34 9.12 28.95
N PRO A 204 15.69 8.77 30.19
CA PRO A 204 15.23 9.48 31.38
C PRO A 204 15.74 10.92 31.45
#